data_AF-A0A803W132-F1
#
_entry.id   AF-A0A803W132-F1
#
_cell.length_a   1.000
_cell.length_b   1.000
_cell.length_c   1.000
_cell.angle_alpha   90.00
_cell.angle_beta   90.00
_cell.angle_gamma   90.00
#
_symmetry.space_group_name_H-M   'P 1'
#
loop_
_entity.id
_entity.type
_entity.pdbx_description
1 polymer ?
#
loop_
_entity_poly.entity_id
_entity_poly.type
_entity_poly.pdbx_seq_one_letter_code
_entity_poly.pdbx_strand_id
1 'polypeptide(L)'
;MYALVFLLLFFLWFCKTAVLYSCFLLLKFGSKGFPDCGADEKEDVRCPEDLALPFRKGRPWRYFSGKLLDFYPSFLRVPLKPGRSLMDWIRLTKSGKDLTGLRGRLIEVTEDELSKHNKKEDCWICIRGFVYNVTPYMEYHPGGEDELMKAAGTDGTDLFDQVHRWVNYESMLKECLVGRMAAKPIAAPKEISSTVSEDMKQLNGVLPEKKVLASSAKDLSPSYDWFQTDSLITVVIYTKQKDMNAELVIVDCQDKQLRGEIIIDDHSYLVEVDLDHAVSEDVAVNIAEKVGKVEIILNKKDNIHWKMLGQPREGHNTFIKRTDRGLFYRKCKLVSKTEVTHDTKLFCLMLPKGTHLCVPTGQHVYLKQIIAGTEVVKPYTPVLPFLPLDFQEPPRHGGVHIYLMIKIYSHGLFTQALDHLQIGDYISVSNPEGNFKKSQVQTSEDLLLLAGGTGFTPMVKLLNFALTEVSCVRTVKLIFFNKTEDDILWRSQLEQLALKDERFEVQFILSQPSKDWVGKQGKISSSLLSEFVKRSRRDSKVLICICGPTPFTEQGVQYLKDLGYSQEEIHAFTA
;
A
#
# COMPACT_ATOMS: atom_id res chain seq x y z
N MET A 1 -15.63 -31.90 49.96
CA MET A 1 -16.64 -30.86 49.63
C MET A 1 -16.32 -30.06 48.36
N TYR A 2 -15.12 -30.17 47.76
CA TYR A 2 -14.78 -29.47 46.50
C TYR A 2 -14.91 -30.31 45.22
N ALA A 3 -15.10 -31.62 45.32
CA ALA A 3 -15.31 -32.50 44.15
C ALA A 3 -16.77 -32.54 43.65
N LEU A 4 -17.75 -32.20 44.49
CA LEU A 4 -19.18 -32.23 44.13
C LEU A 4 -19.62 -30.99 43.34
N VAL A 5 -18.93 -29.85 43.51
CA VAL A 5 -19.24 -28.59 42.84
C VAL A 5 -18.73 -28.59 41.39
N PHE A 6 -17.61 -29.28 41.13
CA PHE A 6 -17.07 -29.44 39.78
C PHE A 6 -17.91 -30.37 38.90
N LEU A 7 -18.52 -31.42 39.48
CA LEU A 7 -19.40 -32.33 38.73
C LEU A 7 -20.74 -31.68 38.34
N LEU A 8 -21.28 -30.80 39.18
CA LEU A 8 -22.54 -30.09 38.90
C LEU A 8 -22.38 -29.01 37.82
N LEU A 9 -21.25 -28.30 37.80
CA LEU A 9 -20.96 -27.27 36.79
C LEU A 9 -20.65 -27.89 35.41
N PHE A 10 -20.08 -29.10 35.37
CA PHE A 10 -19.84 -29.83 34.12
C PHE A 10 -21.13 -30.37 33.50
N PHE A 11 -22.10 -30.82 34.33
CA PHE A 11 -23.41 -31.30 33.88
C PHE A 11 -24.33 -30.17 33.35
N LEU A 12 -24.26 -28.98 33.96
CA LEU A 12 -25.02 -27.80 33.53
C LEU A 12 -24.48 -27.16 32.25
N TRP A 13 -23.18 -27.34 31.96
CA TRP A 13 -22.58 -26.92 30.69
C TRP A 13 -22.97 -27.85 29.54
N PHE A 14 -22.95 -29.18 29.76
CA PHE A 14 -23.32 -30.17 28.73
C PHE A 14 -24.81 -30.12 28.32
N CYS A 15 -25.71 -29.76 29.24
CA CYS A 15 -27.15 -29.64 28.93
C CYS A 15 -27.50 -28.39 28.09
N LYS A 16 -26.68 -27.33 28.10
CA LYS A 16 -26.93 -26.13 27.27
C LYS A 16 -26.43 -26.29 25.83
N THR A 17 -25.44 -27.14 25.58
CA THR A 17 -24.90 -27.41 24.23
C THR A 17 -25.75 -28.43 23.44
N ALA A 18 -26.48 -29.31 24.11
CA ALA A 18 -27.33 -30.32 23.46
C ALA A 18 -28.66 -29.76 22.90
N VAL A 19 -29.18 -28.66 23.43
CA VAL A 19 -30.45 -28.04 22.98
C VAL A 19 -30.26 -27.19 21.71
N LEU A 20 -29.05 -26.65 21.48
CA LEU A 20 -28.75 -25.86 20.28
C LEU A 20 -28.44 -26.73 19.03
N TYR A 21 -28.11 -28.01 19.22
CA TYR A 21 -27.86 -28.94 18.11
C TYR A 21 -29.12 -29.62 17.55
N SER A 22 -30.25 -29.63 18.29
CA SER A 22 -31.52 -30.22 17.80
C SER A 22 -32.36 -29.29 16.92
N CYS A 23 -32.12 -27.97 16.91
CA CYS A 23 -32.83 -27.06 16.00
C CYS A 23 -32.18 -26.92 14.62
N PHE A 24 -30.93 -27.36 14.44
CA PHE A 24 -30.24 -27.27 13.13
C PHE A 24 -30.40 -28.52 12.26
N LEU A 25 -30.92 -29.63 12.80
CA LEU A 25 -31.11 -30.88 12.07
C LEU A 25 -32.52 -31.09 11.48
N LEU A 26 -33.46 -30.15 11.68
CA LEU A 26 -34.83 -30.24 11.18
C LEU A 26 -35.13 -29.38 9.92
N LEU A 27 -34.13 -28.70 9.34
CA LEU A 27 -34.32 -27.85 8.15
C LEU A 27 -33.55 -28.31 6.89
N LYS A 28 -33.05 -29.54 6.88
CA LYS A 28 -32.53 -30.18 5.66
C LYS A 28 -33.02 -31.63 5.61
N PHE A 29 -34.20 -31.87 5.04
CA PHE A 29 -34.55 -33.02 4.18
C PHE A 29 -36.08 -33.01 3.92
N GLY A 30 -36.47 -33.03 2.63
CA GLY A 30 -37.85 -33.24 2.15
C GLY A 30 -38.45 -32.02 1.41
N SER A 31 -38.14 -31.75 0.14
CA SER A 31 -38.47 -32.43 -1.12
C SER A 31 -39.77 -31.92 -1.80
N LYS A 32 -39.59 -31.41 -3.04
CA LYS A 32 -40.47 -31.52 -4.22
C LYS A 32 -41.85 -30.79 -4.23
N GLY A 33 -41.92 -29.71 -5.04
CA GLY A 33 -42.71 -29.67 -6.30
C GLY A 33 -44.23 -29.42 -6.31
N PHE A 34 -44.61 -28.25 -6.86
CA PHE A 34 -45.85 -27.87 -7.60
C PHE A 34 -47.19 -27.72 -6.83
N PRO A 35 -48.22 -26.99 -7.37
CA PRO A 35 -48.25 -25.58 -7.78
C PRO A 35 -49.50 -24.78 -7.25
N ASP A 36 -49.45 -23.46 -7.48
CA ASP A 36 -50.52 -22.46 -7.69
C ASP A 36 -52.00 -22.84 -7.41
N CYS A 37 -52.63 -22.13 -6.47
CA CYS A 37 -54.09 -21.93 -6.31
C CYS A 37 -54.33 -20.63 -5.51
N GLY A 38 -55.12 -19.71 -6.05
CA GLY A 38 -55.37 -18.39 -5.46
C GLY A 38 -56.63 -18.27 -4.59
N ALA A 39 -56.94 -16.99 -4.35
CA ALA A 39 -58.18 -16.37 -3.88
C ALA A 39 -58.45 -16.31 -2.36
N ASP A 40 -58.59 -15.05 -1.93
CA ASP A 40 -59.51 -14.49 -0.94
C ASP A 40 -59.59 -15.08 0.47
N GLU A 41 -59.22 -14.27 1.47
CA GLU A 41 -60.21 -13.68 2.39
C GLU A 41 -59.58 -12.59 3.28
N LYS A 42 -60.36 -11.53 3.51
CA LYS A 42 -60.06 -10.42 4.42
C LYS A 42 -60.31 -10.86 5.86
N GLU A 43 -59.45 -10.45 6.79
CA GLU A 43 -59.92 -10.04 8.12
C GLU A 43 -58.91 -9.10 8.81
N ASP A 44 -59.46 -8.02 9.37
CA ASP A 44 -58.82 -6.98 10.18
C ASP A 44 -58.24 -7.53 11.50
N VAL A 45 -57.29 -6.80 12.09
CA VAL A 45 -57.29 -6.29 13.48
C VAL A 45 -55.87 -6.11 14.07
N ARG A 46 -55.50 -4.81 14.19
CA ARG A 46 -54.81 -4.06 15.27
C ARG A 46 -53.42 -4.47 15.81
N CYS A 47 -52.51 -3.49 15.71
CA CYS A 47 -51.39 -3.24 16.61
C CYS A 47 -51.83 -2.82 18.03
N PRO A 48 -51.01 -3.11 19.06
CA PRO A 48 -50.97 -2.33 20.29
C PRO A 48 -49.71 -1.44 20.36
N GLU A 49 -49.93 -0.13 20.40
CA GLU A 49 -49.06 0.81 21.10
C GLU A 49 -49.32 0.69 22.61
N ASP A 50 -48.29 0.76 23.45
CA ASP A 50 -48.28 1.54 24.69
C ASP A 50 -47.04 1.22 25.54
N LEU A 51 -46.16 2.21 25.72
CA LEU A 51 -45.53 2.58 27.00
C LEU A 51 -44.61 3.79 26.78
N ALA A 52 -45.19 4.99 26.98
CA ALA A 52 -44.47 6.25 27.09
C ALA A 52 -44.88 6.94 28.39
N LEU A 53 -43.92 7.32 29.24
CA LEU A 53 -43.97 8.39 30.26
C LEU A 53 -42.53 8.72 30.76
N PRO A 54 -42.22 9.90 31.33
CA PRO A 54 -42.46 11.25 30.81
C PRO A 54 -41.24 12.22 30.95
N PHE A 55 -41.39 13.39 30.30
CA PHE A 55 -40.62 14.64 30.33
C PHE A 55 -39.80 15.05 31.58
N ARG A 56 -38.66 15.73 31.35
CA ARG A 56 -38.30 17.02 32.00
C ARG A 56 -37.31 17.87 31.19
N LYS A 57 -37.65 19.15 30.97
CA LYS A 57 -36.84 20.21 30.34
C LYS A 57 -36.01 20.99 31.38
N GLY A 58 -34.79 21.38 31.01
CA GLY A 58 -34.21 22.72 31.26
C GLY A 58 -33.10 22.87 32.32
N ARG A 59 -31.86 23.18 31.91
CA ARG A 59 -31.19 24.51 31.99
C ARG A 59 -29.67 24.45 31.65
N PRO A 60 -29.04 25.59 31.29
CA PRO A 60 -27.79 25.64 30.51
C PRO A 60 -26.53 25.71 31.37
N TRP A 61 -25.41 25.19 30.85
CA TRP A 61 -24.09 25.30 31.49
C TRP A 61 -23.48 26.67 31.22
N ARG A 62 -23.03 27.29 32.32
CA ARG A 62 -22.38 28.60 32.40
C ARG A 62 -21.00 28.56 31.77
N TYR A 63 -20.70 29.62 31.02
CA TYR A 63 -19.35 30.05 30.67
C TYR A 63 -18.50 30.26 31.94
N PHE A 64 -17.32 29.64 31.98
CA PHE A 64 -16.17 30.17 32.70
C PHE A 64 -15.04 30.38 31.70
N SER A 65 -14.76 31.65 31.45
CA SER A 65 -13.55 32.18 30.84
C SER A 65 -12.35 31.97 31.76
N GLY A 66 -11.18 31.62 31.23
CA GLY A 66 -9.94 31.71 32.00
C GLY A 66 -8.74 30.93 31.45
N LYS A 67 -8.14 31.48 30.40
CA LYS A 67 -6.72 31.42 29.99
C LYS A 67 -5.85 30.25 30.52
N LEU A 68 -5.47 29.37 29.59
CA LEU A 68 -4.10 28.86 29.50
C LEU A 68 -3.73 28.76 28.01
N LEU A 69 -3.44 29.92 27.42
CA LEU A 69 -2.71 30.05 26.16
C LEU A 69 -1.24 30.14 26.56
N ASP A 70 -0.45 29.15 26.15
CA ASP A 70 0.82 29.34 25.43
C ASP A 70 1.74 28.13 25.64
N PHE A 71 1.93 27.39 24.54
CA PHE A 71 3.12 26.64 24.07
C PHE A 71 2.70 25.32 23.41
N TYR A 72 2.38 25.37 22.11
CA TYR A 72 2.64 24.33 21.08
C TYR A 72 2.23 24.92 19.71
N PRO A 73 2.99 24.69 18.60
CA PRO A 73 2.63 25.20 17.29
C PRO A 73 1.45 24.39 16.73
N SER A 74 0.28 25.02 16.67
CA SER A 74 -0.90 24.53 15.98
C SER A 74 -0.72 24.69 14.47
N PHE A 75 -0.91 23.60 13.70
CA PHE A 75 -1.29 23.71 12.28
C PHE A 75 -2.69 24.36 12.21
N LEU A 76 -2.73 25.69 12.22
CA LEU A 76 -3.95 26.46 12.03
C LEU A 76 -4.43 26.24 10.59
N ARG A 77 -5.54 25.53 10.43
CA ARG A 77 -6.31 25.59 9.18
C ARG A 77 -6.89 26.99 9.08
N VAL A 78 -6.44 27.77 8.11
CA VAL A 78 -7.02 29.07 7.82
C VAL A 78 -8.41 28.84 7.20
N PRO A 79 -9.50 29.39 7.77
CA PRO A 79 -10.81 29.29 7.15
C PRO A 79 -10.78 29.96 5.77
N LEU A 80 -11.04 29.17 4.72
CA LEU A 80 -11.10 29.65 3.35
C LEU A 80 -12.25 30.65 3.19
N LYS A 81 -12.05 31.69 2.37
CA LYS A 81 -13.11 32.65 2.03
C LYS A 81 -14.30 31.90 1.37
N PRO A 82 -15.55 32.34 1.58
CA PRO A 82 -16.70 31.77 0.88
C PRO A 82 -16.46 31.74 -0.65
N GLY A 83 -16.65 30.58 -1.29
CA GLY A 83 -16.39 30.40 -2.73
C GLY A 83 -14.94 30.15 -3.12
N ARG A 84 -14.05 29.81 -2.16
CA ARG A 84 -12.65 29.40 -2.40
C ARG A 84 -12.35 27.97 -1.97
N SER A 85 -13.35 27.09 -2.01
CA SER A 85 -13.14 25.65 -1.77
C SER A 85 -12.37 25.00 -2.91
N LEU A 86 -11.88 23.78 -2.69
CA LEU A 86 -11.27 22.97 -3.76
C LEU A 86 -12.22 22.76 -4.95
N MET A 87 -13.53 22.68 -4.73
CA MET A 87 -14.51 22.58 -5.81
C MET A 87 -14.62 23.88 -6.62
N ASP A 88 -14.42 25.03 -5.98
CA ASP A 88 -14.35 26.33 -6.65
C ASP A 88 -13.08 26.45 -7.49
N TRP A 89 -11.96 25.92 -6.98
CA TRP A 89 -10.72 25.81 -7.74
C TRP A 89 -10.90 24.97 -9.01
N ILE A 90 -11.51 23.78 -8.90
CA ILE A 90 -11.78 22.90 -10.04
C ILE A 90 -12.71 23.58 -11.07
N ARG A 91 -13.67 24.41 -10.62
CA ARG A 91 -14.51 25.20 -11.52
C ARG A 91 -13.71 26.28 -12.24
N LEU A 92 -12.79 26.94 -11.55
CA LEU A 92 -11.91 27.97 -12.14
C LEU A 92 -10.97 27.36 -13.19
N THR A 93 -10.34 26.21 -12.93
CA THR A 93 -9.45 25.56 -13.89
C THR A 93 -10.19 25.10 -15.16
N LYS A 94 -11.48 24.77 -15.04
CA LYS A 94 -12.35 24.42 -16.19
C LYS A 94 -12.98 25.61 -16.91
N SER A 95 -12.72 26.85 -16.49
CA SER A 95 -13.32 28.05 -17.09
C SER A 95 -12.66 28.48 -18.41
N GLY A 96 -11.54 27.89 -18.79
CA GLY A 96 -10.77 28.28 -19.98
C GLY A 96 -9.97 29.57 -19.81
N LYS A 97 -9.92 30.12 -18.60
CA LYS A 97 -9.06 31.26 -18.25
C LYS A 97 -7.59 30.82 -18.26
N ASP A 98 -6.72 31.61 -18.88
CA ASP A 98 -5.28 31.38 -18.82
C ASP A 98 -4.75 31.64 -17.40
N LEU A 99 -4.36 30.56 -16.71
CA LEU A 99 -3.83 30.61 -15.34
C LEU A 99 -2.30 30.65 -15.31
N THR A 100 -1.64 30.45 -16.44
CA THR A 100 -0.17 30.53 -16.56
C THR A 100 0.27 31.96 -16.87
N GLY A 101 -0.55 32.71 -17.61
CA GLY A 101 -0.23 34.02 -18.16
C GLY A 101 0.60 33.95 -19.45
N LEU A 102 0.86 32.74 -19.95
CA LEU A 102 1.72 32.46 -21.11
C LEU A 102 0.95 32.00 -22.34
N ARG A 103 -0.39 32.08 -22.33
CA ARG A 103 -1.29 31.68 -23.42
C ARG A 103 -1.01 30.26 -23.92
N GLY A 104 -0.70 29.35 -22.99
CA GLY A 104 -0.44 27.93 -23.28
C GLY A 104 0.97 27.60 -23.78
N ARG A 105 1.93 28.55 -23.72
CA ARG A 105 3.34 28.27 -24.02
C ARG A 105 4.07 27.76 -22.78
N LEU A 106 4.74 26.62 -22.91
CA LEU A 106 5.67 26.12 -21.90
C LEU A 106 7.07 26.69 -22.17
N ILE A 107 7.72 27.20 -21.12
CA ILE A 107 9.06 27.79 -21.22
C ILE A 107 10.07 27.02 -20.35
N GLU A 108 11.34 27.10 -20.73
CA GLU A 108 12.43 26.70 -19.84
C GLU A 108 12.74 27.87 -18.90
N VAL A 109 12.68 27.64 -17.59
CA VAL A 109 12.79 28.68 -16.57
C VAL A 109 14.15 28.59 -15.89
N THR A 110 14.94 29.65 -15.95
CA THR A 110 16.21 29.73 -15.22
C THR A 110 15.96 30.10 -13.74
N GLU A 111 16.94 29.82 -12.88
CA GLU A 111 16.89 30.21 -11.46
C GLU A 111 16.70 31.73 -11.30
N ASP A 112 17.38 32.51 -12.15
CA ASP A 112 17.24 33.98 -12.21
C ASP A 112 15.83 34.42 -12.60
N GLU A 113 15.20 33.74 -13.57
CA GLU A 113 13.83 34.05 -13.98
C GLU A 113 12.83 33.69 -12.88
N LEU A 114 12.97 32.50 -12.29
CA LEU A 114 12.12 32.06 -11.18
C LEU A 114 12.14 33.07 -10.02
N SER A 115 13.33 33.61 -9.68
CA SER A 115 13.51 34.55 -8.57
C SER A 115 12.76 35.88 -8.71
N LYS A 116 12.36 36.26 -9.94
CA LYS A 116 11.59 37.49 -10.20
C LYS A 116 10.13 37.38 -9.76
N HIS A 117 9.59 36.16 -9.70
CA HIS A 117 8.19 35.86 -9.42
C HIS A 117 8.00 35.46 -7.94
N ASN A 118 8.32 36.39 -7.04
CA ASN A 118 8.35 36.17 -5.58
C ASN A 118 7.32 37.01 -4.79
N LYS A 119 6.30 37.55 -5.45
CA LYS A 119 5.29 38.44 -4.85
C LYS A 119 3.92 37.77 -4.84
N LYS A 120 3.01 38.23 -3.96
CA LYS A 120 1.66 37.65 -3.84
C LYS A 120 0.86 37.71 -5.16
N GLU A 121 1.02 38.79 -5.91
CA GLU A 121 0.35 39.01 -7.20
C GLU A 121 1.13 38.44 -8.39
N ASP A 122 2.31 37.88 -8.15
CA ASP A 122 3.20 37.28 -9.14
C ASP A 122 4.13 36.26 -8.47
N CYS A 123 3.60 35.06 -8.26
CA CYS A 123 4.25 34.00 -7.49
C CYS A 123 4.42 32.73 -8.33
N TRP A 124 5.66 32.37 -8.61
CA TRP A 124 6.02 31.09 -9.21
C TRP A 124 6.78 30.24 -8.19
N ILE A 125 6.56 28.93 -8.25
CA ILE A 125 7.25 27.97 -7.38
C ILE A 125 7.73 26.82 -8.26
N CYS A 126 8.99 26.41 -8.08
CA CYS A 126 9.47 25.15 -8.64
C CYS A 126 9.17 24.00 -7.66
N ILE A 127 8.58 22.92 -8.19
CA ILE A 127 8.35 21.67 -7.47
C ILE A 127 8.82 20.53 -8.37
N ARG A 128 9.81 19.77 -7.92
CA ARG A 128 10.40 18.60 -8.59
C ARG A 128 10.81 18.90 -10.04
N GLY A 129 11.39 20.07 -10.27
CA GLY A 129 11.89 20.51 -11.57
C GLY A 129 10.85 21.11 -12.52
N PHE A 130 9.58 21.24 -12.08
CA PHE A 130 8.52 21.92 -12.84
C PHE A 130 8.12 23.22 -12.15
N VAL A 131 7.95 24.28 -12.94
CA VAL A 131 7.58 25.62 -12.46
C VAL A 131 6.09 25.84 -12.64
N TYR A 132 5.42 26.29 -11.58
CA TYR A 132 3.99 26.59 -11.58
C TYR A 132 3.74 28.04 -11.20
N ASN A 133 2.85 28.71 -11.93
CA ASN A 133 2.31 30.01 -11.53
C ASN A 133 1.18 29.79 -10.51
N VAL A 134 1.53 29.89 -9.23
CA VAL A 134 0.59 29.63 -8.13
C VAL A 134 -0.22 30.87 -7.73
N THR A 135 0.01 32.02 -8.36
CA THR A 135 -0.74 33.27 -8.13
C THR A 135 -2.26 33.07 -8.08
N PRO A 136 -2.89 32.37 -9.05
CA PRO A 136 -4.35 32.17 -9.02
C PRO A 136 -4.81 31.21 -7.92
N TYR A 137 -3.90 30.37 -7.40
CA TYR A 137 -4.17 29.32 -6.41
C TYR A 137 -4.01 29.80 -4.97
N MET A 138 -3.34 30.94 -4.73
CA MET A 138 -3.07 31.51 -3.40
C MET A 138 -4.28 31.47 -2.45
N GLU A 139 -5.44 31.96 -2.92
CA GLU A 139 -6.66 32.04 -2.09
C GLU A 139 -7.37 30.68 -1.89
N TYR A 140 -6.97 29.64 -2.61
CA TYR A 140 -7.56 28.29 -2.56
C TYR A 140 -6.72 27.31 -1.77
N HIS A 141 -5.50 27.69 -1.39
CA HIS A 141 -4.60 26.83 -0.63
C HIS A 141 -5.11 26.60 0.80
N PRO A 142 -5.40 25.35 1.22
CA PRO A 142 -5.95 25.07 2.55
C PRO A 142 -5.04 25.43 3.73
N GLY A 143 -3.73 25.57 3.48
CA GLY A 143 -2.75 26.03 4.46
C GLY A 143 -2.62 27.56 4.56
N GLY A 144 -3.33 28.31 3.72
CA GLY A 144 -3.22 29.77 3.62
C GLY A 144 -2.12 30.24 2.67
N GLU A 145 -2.17 31.53 2.31
CA GLU A 145 -1.24 32.17 1.36
C GLU A 145 0.18 32.24 1.92
N ASP A 146 0.33 32.46 3.23
CA ASP A 146 1.62 32.62 3.91
C ASP A 146 2.51 31.38 3.75
N GLU A 147 1.92 30.18 3.70
CA GLU A 147 2.65 28.92 3.49
C GLU A 147 3.18 28.79 2.07
N LEU A 148 2.44 29.26 1.06
CA LEU A 148 2.93 29.29 -0.32
C LEU A 148 4.02 30.35 -0.51
N MET A 149 3.89 31.49 0.17
CA MET A 149 4.87 32.58 0.08
C MET A 149 6.27 32.20 0.59
N LYS A 150 6.40 31.17 1.44
CA LYS A 150 7.70 30.65 1.89
C LYS A 150 8.55 30.08 0.76
N ALA A 151 7.92 29.64 -0.33
CA ALA A 151 8.58 29.06 -1.50
C ALA A 151 8.47 29.96 -2.76
N ALA A 152 8.00 31.21 -2.60
CA ALA A 152 7.80 32.12 -3.71
C ALA A 152 9.13 32.49 -4.39
N GLY A 153 9.20 32.27 -5.70
CA GLY A 153 10.36 32.54 -6.54
C GLY A 153 11.55 31.60 -6.30
N THR A 154 11.35 30.44 -5.68
CA THR A 154 12.41 29.46 -5.40
C THR A 154 12.00 28.02 -5.72
N ASP A 155 12.96 27.09 -5.62
CA ASP A 155 12.66 25.67 -5.60
C ASP A 155 12.10 25.28 -4.22
N GLY A 156 10.78 25.09 -4.19
CA GLY A 156 10.01 24.74 -3.01
C GLY A 156 9.88 23.24 -2.78
N THR A 157 10.61 22.38 -3.51
CA THR A 157 10.45 20.91 -3.45
C THR A 157 10.56 20.38 -2.01
N ASP A 158 11.57 20.81 -1.26
CA ASP A 158 11.78 20.34 0.10
C ASP A 158 10.67 20.79 1.07
N LEU A 159 10.19 22.04 0.92
CA LEU A 159 9.07 22.57 1.71
C LEU A 159 7.76 21.85 1.35
N PHE A 160 7.55 21.59 0.07
CA PHE A 160 6.42 20.83 -0.42
C PHE A 160 6.44 19.38 0.09
N ASP A 161 7.59 18.71 0.06
CA ASP A 161 7.73 17.32 0.48
C ASP A 161 7.66 17.11 2.00
N GLN A 162 7.85 18.18 2.78
CA GLN A 162 7.64 18.12 4.24
C GLN A 162 6.16 18.12 4.62
N VAL A 163 5.32 18.86 3.89
CA VAL A 163 3.93 19.14 4.31
C VAL A 163 2.91 18.48 3.39
N HIS A 164 3.21 18.40 2.10
CA HIS A 164 2.27 18.07 1.02
C HIS A 164 2.77 16.96 0.09
N ARG A 165 3.76 16.15 0.51
CA ARG A 165 4.35 15.04 -0.29
C ARG A 165 3.33 14.17 -1.04
N TRP A 166 2.17 13.96 -0.43
CA TRP A 166 1.09 13.07 -0.90
C TRP A 166 -0.03 13.78 -1.67
N VAL A 167 0.08 15.09 -1.87
CA VAL A 167 -0.86 15.89 -2.66
C VAL A 167 -0.46 15.76 -4.12
N ASN A 168 -1.41 15.36 -4.96
CA ASN A 168 -1.21 15.34 -6.42
C ASN A 168 -1.25 16.77 -6.97
N TYR A 169 -0.18 17.52 -6.71
CA TYR A 169 -0.03 18.91 -7.16
C TYR A 169 0.03 19.01 -8.69
N GLU A 170 0.58 17.99 -9.37
CA GLU A 170 0.63 17.94 -10.84
C GLU A 170 -0.76 17.97 -11.45
N SER A 171 -1.70 17.18 -10.92
CA SER A 171 -3.10 17.24 -11.38
C SER A 171 -3.81 18.52 -10.92
N MET A 172 -3.49 19.03 -9.74
CA MET A 172 -4.18 20.17 -9.14
C MET A 172 -3.77 21.51 -9.76
N LEU A 173 -2.50 21.63 -10.13
CA LEU A 173 -1.84 22.82 -10.69
C LEU A 173 -1.50 22.64 -12.17
N LYS A 174 -2.03 21.61 -12.84
CA LYS A 174 -1.79 21.32 -14.26
C LYS A 174 -1.97 22.57 -15.13
N GLU A 175 -3.07 23.29 -14.93
CA GLU A 175 -3.42 24.49 -15.69
C GLU A 175 -2.57 25.72 -15.31
N CYS A 176 -1.76 25.61 -14.25
CA CYS A 176 -0.81 26.62 -13.78
C CYS A 176 0.63 26.32 -14.22
N LEU A 177 0.89 25.25 -14.98
CA LEU A 177 2.23 24.85 -15.37
C LEU A 177 2.86 25.86 -16.33
N VAL A 178 3.96 26.48 -15.91
CA VAL A 178 4.76 27.43 -16.67
C VAL A 178 5.78 26.70 -17.55
N GLY A 179 6.38 25.63 -17.03
CA GLY A 179 7.33 24.80 -17.76
C GLY A 179 8.36 24.11 -16.87
N ARG A 180 9.56 23.87 -17.38
CA ARG A 180 10.60 23.08 -16.69
C ARG A 180 11.76 23.99 -16.26
N MET A 181 12.37 23.70 -15.12
CA MET A 181 13.61 24.36 -14.70
C MET A 181 14.78 24.03 -15.63
N ALA A 182 15.56 25.04 -15.97
CA ALA A 182 16.78 24.90 -16.78
C ALA A 182 17.86 24.14 -16.00
N ALA A 183 18.49 23.14 -16.64
CA ALA A 183 19.60 22.42 -16.04
C ALA A 183 20.88 23.29 -16.04
N LYS A 184 21.58 23.39 -14.90
CA LYS A 184 22.88 24.09 -14.83
C LYS A 184 23.89 23.41 -15.78
N PRO A 185 24.55 24.13 -16.70
CA PRO A 185 25.62 23.57 -17.51
C PRO A 185 26.80 23.17 -16.61
N ILE A 186 27.16 21.89 -16.60
CA ILE A 186 28.40 21.41 -15.99
C ILE A 186 29.56 21.84 -16.90
N ALA A 187 30.44 22.69 -16.39
CA ALA A 187 31.63 23.14 -17.11
C ALA A 187 32.54 21.95 -17.47
N ALA A 188 32.88 21.83 -18.75
CA ALA A 188 33.80 20.82 -19.26
C ALA A 188 35.23 21.02 -18.73
N PRO A 189 35.98 19.95 -18.38
CA PRO A 189 37.40 20.05 -18.08
C PRO A 189 38.21 20.40 -19.33
N LYS A 190 39.12 21.36 -19.17
CA LYS A 190 40.02 21.91 -20.19
C LYS A 190 41.00 20.87 -20.75
N GLU A 191 41.25 21.01 -22.05
CA GLU A 191 42.24 20.27 -22.84
C GLU A 191 43.68 20.38 -22.33
N ILE A 192 44.45 19.31 -22.56
CA ILE A 192 45.91 19.40 -22.78
C ILE A 192 46.17 18.87 -24.19
N SER A 193 46.73 19.75 -25.01
CA SER A 193 47.14 19.52 -26.39
C SER A 193 48.43 18.71 -26.47
N SER A 194 48.52 17.76 -27.42
CA SER A 194 49.60 17.78 -28.40
C SER A 194 49.29 16.85 -29.59
N THR A 195 49.32 17.49 -30.76
CA THR A 195 49.40 16.95 -32.12
C THR A 195 50.55 15.97 -32.34
N VAL A 196 50.35 14.96 -33.19
CA VAL A 196 51.00 14.81 -34.52
C VAL A 196 50.44 13.55 -35.20
N SER A 197 50.15 13.72 -36.49
CA SER A 197 49.72 12.78 -37.54
C SER A 197 50.77 11.74 -37.92
N GLU A 198 50.34 10.57 -38.43
CA GLU A 198 50.69 10.06 -39.78
C GLU A 198 50.21 8.61 -40.02
N ASP A 199 49.30 8.49 -41.00
CA ASP A 199 49.30 7.59 -42.15
C ASP A 199 49.54 6.06 -42.08
N MET A 200 48.45 5.37 -42.47
CA MET A 200 48.31 4.39 -43.56
C MET A 200 48.75 2.91 -43.41
N LYS A 201 47.74 2.08 -43.77
CA LYS A 201 47.73 0.87 -44.63
C LYS A 201 47.71 -0.53 -43.98
N GLN A 202 46.54 -1.16 -44.17
CA GLN A 202 46.31 -2.46 -44.84
C GLN A 202 47.02 -3.73 -44.31
N LEU A 203 46.23 -4.73 -43.86
CA LEU A 203 45.80 -5.94 -44.60
C LEU A 203 45.61 -7.18 -43.66
N ASN A 204 44.48 -7.87 -43.86
CA ASN A 204 44.05 -9.25 -43.54
C ASN A 204 45.02 -10.26 -42.87
N GLY A 205 44.48 -11.08 -41.93
CA GLY A 205 44.90 -12.49 -41.74
C GLY A 205 44.81 -13.09 -40.33
N VAL A 206 43.75 -13.88 -40.09
CA VAL A 206 43.56 -15.08 -39.22
C VAL A 206 44.57 -15.41 -38.07
N LEU A 207 43.99 -15.58 -36.86
CA LEU A 207 44.36 -16.18 -35.54
C LEU A 207 45.28 -17.44 -35.53
N PRO A 208 45.81 -17.96 -34.37
CA PRO A 208 45.62 -17.60 -32.93
C PRO A 208 46.90 -17.62 -32.02
N GLU A 209 46.88 -16.92 -30.87
CA GLU A 209 47.03 -17.45 -29.48
C GLU A 209 47.47 -16.42 -28.41
N LYS A 210 46.71 -16.45 -27.30
CA LYS A 210 47.05 -16.25 -25.87
C LYS A 210 47.44 -14.87 -25.28
N LYS A 211 46.45 -14.37 -24.52
CA LYS A 211 46.50 -13.96 -23.10
C LYS A 211 47.43 -12.81 -22.72
N VAL A 212 46.82 -11.64 -22.59
CA VAL A 212 46.99 -10.82 -21.38
C VAL A 212 45.63 -10.75 -20.70
N LEU A 213 45.53 -11.43 -19.55
CA LEU A 213 44.37 -11.36 -18.67
C LEU A 213 44.28 -9.95 -18.07
N ALA A 214 43.35 -9.14 -18.58
CA ALA A 214 42.68 -8.15 -17.75
C ALA A 214 41.45 -8.85 -17.15
N SER A 215 41.38 -8.93 -15.82
CA SER A 215 40.23 -9.45 -15.10
C SER A 215 38.97 -8.66 -15.48
N SER A 216 38.13 -9.26 -16.33
CA SER A 216 36.83 -8.73 -16.70
C SER A 216 35.97 -8.62 -15.44
N ALA A 217 35.54 -7.41 -15.08
CA ALA A 217 34.37 -7.24 -14.23
C ALA A 217 33.21 -7.98 -14.91
N LYS A 218 32.65 -9.00 -14.27
CA LYS A 218 31.52 -9.75 -14.82
C LYS A 218 30.37 -8.77 -15.04
N ASP A 219 29.87 -8.70 -16.26
CA ASP A 219 28.65 -7.95 -16.56
C ASP A 219 27.47 -8.62 -15.84
N LEU A 220 27.09 -8.03 -14.71
CA LEU A 220 26.01 -8.49 -13.81
C LEU A 220 24.63 -8.02 -14.29
N SER A 221 24.54 -7.34 -15.44
CA SER A 221 23.25 -6.90 -15.98
C SER A 221 22.36 -8.11 -16.31
N PRO A 222 21.06 -8.06 -15.96
CA PRO A 222 20.11 -9.07 -16.38
C PRO A 222 19.98 -9.07 -17.91
N SER A 223 19.62 -10.22 -18.46
CA SER A 223 19.33 -10.36 -19.89
C SER A 223 18.13 -11.27 -20.09
N TYR A 224 17.56 -11.28 -21.28
CA TYR A 224 16.49 -12.21 -21.63
C TYR A 224 16.73 -12.85 -23.00
N ASP A 225 16.07 -13.98 -23.21
CA ASP A 225 15.97 -14.68 -24.48
C ASP A 225 14.56 -15.26 -24.61
N TRP A 226 14.19 -15.80 -25.76
CA TRP A 226 12.91 -16.47 -25.93
C TRP A 226 13.00 -17.62 -26.92
N PHE A 227 12.13 -18.60 -26.75
CA PHE A 227 11.96 -19.69 -27.70
C PHE A 227 10.49 -20.08 -27.77
N GLN A 228 10.15 -20.92 -28.75
CA GLN A 228 8.78 -21.35 -28.98
C GLN A 228 8.70 -22.83 -29.30
N THR A 229 7.55 -23.42 -29.00
CA THR A 229 7.12 -24.72 -29.53
C THR A 229 5.93 -24.50 -30.46
N ASP A 230 5.26 -25.58 -30.89
CA ASP A 230 4.05 -25.47 -31.70
C ASP A 230 2.93 -24.70 -30.97
N SER A 231 2.83 -24.86 -29.64
CA SER A 231 1.75 -24.30 -28.81
C SER A 231 2.18 -23.28 -27.76
N LEU A 232 3.48 -23.14 -27.48
CA LEU A 232 3.97 -22.28 -26.39
C LEU A 232 4.97 -21.24 -26.89
N ILE A 233 5.00 -20.10 -26.19
CA ILE A 233 6.08 -19.12 -26.21
C ILE A 233 6.66 -19.06 -24.80
N THR A 234 7.98 -19.20 -24.69
CA THR A 234 8.69 -19.08 -23.41
C THR A 234 9.68 -17.93 -23.49
N VAL A 235 9.47 -16.91 -22.64
CA VAL A 235 10.42 -15.82 -22.43
C VAL A 235 11.26 -16.15 -21.20
N VAL A 236 12.58 -16.26 -21.38
CA VAL A 236 13.52 -16.62 -20.33
C VAL A 236 14.32 -15.40 -19.92
N ILE A 237 14.27 -15.04 -18.65
CA ILE A 237 15.03 -13.94 -18.07
C ILE A 237 16.12 -14.51 -17.17
N TYR A 238 17.37 -14.13 -17.46
CA TYR A 238 18.55 -14.47 -16.70
C TYR A 238 18.91 -13.29 -15.79
N THR A 239 18.54 -13.39 -14.52
CA THR A 239 18.79 -12.35 -13.52
C THR A 239 20.24 -12.31 -13.06
N LYS A 240 20.95 -13.44 -13.18
CA LYS A 240 22.31 -13.65 -12.64
C LYS A 240 22.38 -13.49 -11.11
N GLN A 241 21.24 -13.55 -10.43
CA GLN A 241 21.10 -13.41 -8.98
C GLN A 241 20.62 -14.71 -8.33
N LYS A 242 21.01 -14.92 -7.07
CA LYS A 242 20.48 -16.01 -6.26
C LYS A 242 19.20 -15.58 -5.55
N ASP A 243 18.51 -16.53 -4.95
CA ASP A 243 17.33 -16.31 -4.08
C ASP A 243 16.14 -15.63 -4.79
N MET A 244 16.10 -15.77 -6.12
CA MET A 244 14.92 -15.40 -6.91
C MET A 244 13.73 -16.22 -6.47
N ASN A 245 12.58 -15.57 -6.29
CA ASN A 245 11.34 -16.21 -5.87
C ASN A 245 10.13 -15.47 -6.47
N ALA A 246 8.93 -16.02 -6.27
CA ALA A 246 7.71 -15.53 -6.89
C ALA A 246 7.30 -14.11 -6.47
N GLU A 247 7.74 -13.62 -5.31
CA GLU A 247 7.47 -12.25 -4.83
C GLU A 247 8.29 -11.18 -5.57
N LEU A 248 9.36 -11.59 -6.25
CA LEU A 248 10.26 -10.70 -7.00
C LEU A 248 9.93 -10.63 -8.50
N VAL A 249 8.89 -11.34 -8.94
CA VAL A 249 8.49 -11.41 -10.34
C VAL A 249 7.07 -10.89 -10.46
N ILE A 250 6.86 -9.96 -11.39
CA ILE A 250 5.55 -9.44 -11.75
C ILE A 250 5.38 -9.64 -13.25
N VAL A 251 4.29 -10.28 -13.65
CA VAL A 251 3.94 -10.46 -15.06
C VAL A 251 2.52 -9.98 -15.27
N ASP A 252 2.31 -9.22 -16.33
CA ASP A 252 0.98 -8.92 -16.86
C ASP A 252 0.99 -9.25 -18.34
N CYS A 253 0.13 -10.18 -18.74
CA CYS A 253 -0.09 -10.51 -20.13
C CYS A 253 -1.57 -10.37 -20.48
N GLN A 254 -1.87 -9.52 -21.46
CA GLN A 254 -3.23 -9.35 -21.96
C GLN A 254 -3.21 -9.28 -23.49
N ASP A 255 -3.83 -10.28 -24.12
CA ASP A 255 -3.91 -10.43 -25.58
C ASP A 255 -2.53 -10.46 -26.26
N LYS A 256 -2.04 -9.30 -26.72
CA LYS A 256 -0.71 -9.15 -27.31
C LYS A 256 0.27 -8.38 -26.43
N GLN A 257 -0.15 -7.84 -25.30
CA GLN A 257 0.75 -7.04 -24.47
C GLN A 257 1.38 -7.94 -23.40
N LEU A 258 2.70 -8.04 -23.40
CA LEU A 258 3.47 -8.69 -22.35
C LEU A 258 4.29 -7.64 -21.60
N ARG A 259 4.14 -7.64 -20.27
CA ARG A 259 5.01 -6.93 -19.34
C ARG A 259 5.54 -7.90 -18.30
N GLY A 260 6.85 -8.12 -18.30
CA GLY A 260 7.57 -8.80 -17.23
C GLY A 260 8.45 -7.81 -16.47
N GLU A 261 8.35 -7.81 -15.15
CA GLU A 261 9.18 -7.01 -14.27
C GLU A 261 9.84 -7.90 -13.22
N ILE A 262 11.18 -7.87 -13.18
CA ILE A 262 11.98 -8.63 -12.23
C ILE A 262 12.66 -7.67 -11.27
N ILE A 263 12.38 -7.83 -9.99
CA ILE A 263 12.96 -7.04 -8.92
C ILE A 263 14.29 -7.68 -8.50
N ILE A 264 15.36 -6.92 -8.62
CA ILE A 264 16.71 -7.31 -8.22
C ILE A 264 17.26 -6.20 -7.33
N ASP A 265 17.35 -6.49 -6.04
CA ASP A 265 17.71 -5.50 -5.01
C ASP A 265 16.84 -4.23 -5.13
N ASP A 266 17.49 -3.09 -5.35
CA ASP A 266 16.85 -1.77 -5.50
C ASP A 266 16.56 -1.42 -6.97
N HIS A 267 16.65 -2.37 -7.89
CA HIS A 267 16.43 -2.18 -9.32
C HIS A 267 15.27 -3.04 -9.85
N SER A 268 14.74 -2.65 -11.00
CA SER A 268 13.73 -3.36 -11.78
C SER A 268 14.23 -3.56 -13.19
N TYR A 269 14.24 -4.83 -13.60
CA TYR A 269 14.49 -5.22 -14.97
C TYR A 269 13.16 -5.43 -15.69
N LEU A 270 12.95 -4.72 -16.79
CA LEU A 270 11.68 -4.70 -17.51
C LEU A 270 11.81 -5.37 -18.89
N VAL A 271 10.88 -6.27 -19.19
CA VAL A 271 10.67 -6.84 -20.52
C VAL A 271 9.25 -6.47 -20.94
N GLU A 272 9.13 -5.46 -21.82
CA GLU A 272 7.85 -4.96 -22.32
C GLU A 272 7.77 -5.14 -23.83
N VAL A 273 6.86 -5.99 -24.29
CA VAL A 273 6.76 -6.38 -25.71
C VAL A 273 5.30 -6.43 -26.14
N ASP A 274 4.99 -5.81 -27.27
CA ASP A 274 3.77 -6.06 -28.02
C ASP A 274 4.00 -7.29 -28.91
N LEU A 275 3.55 -8.44 -28.42
CA LEU A 275 3.69 -9.76 -29.00
C LEU A 275 3.20 -9.80 -30.46
N ASP A 276 3.90 -10.56 -31.29
CA ASP A 276 3.60 -10.69 -32.73
C ASP A 276 2.16 -11.21 -32.96
N HIS A 277 1.75 -12.22 -32.16
CA HIS A 277 0.40 -12.79 -32.21
C HIS A 277 -0.23 -12.90 -30.81
N ALA A 278 -1.53 -13.17 -30.79
CA ALA A 278 -2.29 -13.28 -29.55
C ALA A 278 -1.92 -14.57 -28.78
N VAL A 279 -1.91 -14.46 -27.46
CA VAL A 279 -1.76 -15.58 -26.54
C VAL A 279 -3.03 -15.81 -25.72
N SER A 280 -3.14 -16.97 -25.09
CA SER A 280 -4.19 -17.27 -24.12
C SER A 280 -4.08 -16.38 -22.88
N GLU A 281 -5.16 -16.27 -22.13
CA GLU A 281 -5.17 -15.56 -20.84
C GLU A 281 -4.36 -16.26 -19.75
N ASP A 282 -4.01 -17.54 -19.90
CA ASP A 282 -3.24 -18.28 -18.90
C ASP A 282 -1.73 -18.07 -19.09
N VAL A 283 -1.06 -17.64 -18.02
CA VAL A 283 0.38 -17.44 -17.94
C VAL A 283 0.93 -18.30 -16.81
N ALA A 284 2.01 -19.02 -17.09
CA ALA A 284 2.78 -19.73 -16.06
C ALA A 284 4.14 -19.06 -15.87
N VAL A 285 4.59 -18.98 -14.61
CA VAL A 285 5.89 -18.43 -14.25
C VAL A 285 6.68 -19.50 -13.50
N ASN A 286 7.78 -19.94 -14.08
CA ASN A 286 8.70 -20.88 -13.44
C ASN A 286 9.97 -20.14 -13.00
N ILE A 287 10.44 -20.41 -11.78
CA ILE A 287 11.60 -19.73 -11.21
C ILE A 287 12.61 -20.78 -10.76
N ALA A 288 13.80 -20.74 -11.34
CA ALA A 288 14.93 -21.56 -10.93
C ALA A 288 15.84 -20.75 -9.98
N GLU A 289 15.49 -20.79 -8.70
CA GLU A 289 16.03 -19.92 -7.63
C GLU A 289 17.57 -19.91 -7.57
N LYS A 290 18.20 -21.08 -7.68
CA LYS A 290 19.66 -21.26 -7.51
C LYS A 290 20.49 -20.63 -8.63
N VAL A 291 19.90 -20.48 -9.81
CA VAL A 291 20.61 -20.01 -11.02
C VAL A 291 20.12 -18.66 -11.50
N GLY A 292 19.09 -18.08 -10.85
CA GLY A 292 18.56 -16.78 -11.22
C GLY A 292 17.90 -16.79 -12.60
N LYS A 293 17.12 -17.81 -12.91
CA LYS A 293 16.40 -17.92 -14.19
C LYS A 293 14.90 -17.86 -13.94
N VAL A 294 14.20 -16.99 -14.66
CA VAL A 294 12.74 -16.84 -14.64
C VAL A 294 12.21 -17.15 -16.03
N GLU A 295 11.23 -18.05 -16.13
CA GLU A 295 10.60 -18.42 -17.39
C GLU A 295 9.13 -18.00 -17.36
N ILE A 296 8.75 -17.10 -18.27
CA ILE A 296 7.37 -16.70 -18.50
C ILE A 296 6.85 -17.52 -19.68
N ILE A 297 5.89 -18.40 -19.42
CA ILE A 297 5.35 -19.34 -20.39
C ILE A 297 3.94 -18.89 -20.76
N LEU A 298 3.75 -18.65 -22.06
CA LEU A 298 2.51 -18.18 -22.66
C LEU A 298 1.99 -19.27 -23.61
N ASN A 299 0.69 -19.57 -23.59
CA ASN A 299 0.11 -20.44 -24.61
C ASN A 299 -0.29 -19.63 -25.83
N LYS A 300 0.09 -20.08 -27.01
CA LYS A 300 -0.33 -19.46 -28.27
C LYS A 300 -1.84 -19.65 -28.44
N LYS A 301 -2.51 -18.61 -28.94
CA LYS A 301 -3.92 -18.73 -29.31
C LYS A 301 -4.09 -19.55 -30.59
N ASP A 302 -3.20 -19.32 -31.55
CA ASP A 302 -3.09 -20.05 -32.80
C ASP A 302 -1.72 -20.71 -32.88
N ASN A 303 -1.67 -22.00 -33.25
CA ASN A 303 -0.43 -22.79 -33.35
C ASN A 303 0.37 -22.43 -34.61
N ILE A 304 0.79 -21.17 -34.71
CA ILE A 304 1.60 -20.64 -35.79
C ILE A 304 3.03 -20.39 -35.32
N HIS A 305 3.97 -20.48 -36.25
CA HIS A 305 5.38 -20.18 -35.98
C HIS A 305 5.63 -18.67 -36.02
N TRP A 306 6.19 -18.11 -34.94
CA TRP A 306 6.49 -16.69 -34.79
C TRP A 306 7.90 -16.40 -35.29
N LYS A 307 8.06 -15.41 -36.18
CA LYS A 307 9.41 -15.05 -36.68
C LYS A 307 10.19 -14.18 -35.69
N MET A 308 9.48 -13.53 -34.78
CA MET A 308 10.01 -12.68 -33.71
C MET A 308 9.07 -12.73 -32.51
N LEU A 309 9.54 -12.31 -31.34
CA LEU A 309 8.69 -12.25 -30.15
C LEU A 309 7.60 -11.18 -30.28
N GLY A 310 7.96 -10.00 -30.80
CA GLY A 310 7.07 -8.87 -30.96
C GLY A 310 7.83 -7.55 -31.04
N GLN A 311 7.10 -6.43 -31.01
CA GLN A 311 7.68 -5.09 -31.03
C GLN A 311 8.01 -4.61 -29.61
N PRO A 312 9.24 -4.19 -29.31
CA PRO A 312 9.61 -3.69 -27.99
C PRO A 312 8.95 -2.33 -27.71
N ARG A 313 8.53 -2.12 -26.46
CA ARG A 313 7.98 -0.83 -25.98
C ARG A 313 9.07 0.03 -25.33
N GLU A 314 8.72 1.26 -24.95
CA GLU A 314 9.67 2.25 -24.39
C GLU A 314 10.45 1.73 -23.16
N GLY A 315 9.83 0.95 -22.29
CA GLY A 315 10.46 0.35 -21.10
C GLY A 315 11.20 -0.97 -21.36
N HIS A 316 11.26 -1.45 -22.59
CA HIS A 316 11.78 -2.77 -22.92
C HIS A 316 13.29 -2.92 -22.65
N ASN A 317 13.67 -4.04 -22.03
CA ASN A 317 15.05 -4.42 -21.73
C ASN A 317 15.81 -3.35 -20.94
N THR A 318 15.11 -2.63 -20.06
CA THR A 318 15.69 -1.60 -19.20
C THR A 318 15.98 -2.16 -17.82
N PHE A 319 17.06 -1.69 -17.18
CA PHE A 319 17.42 -2.00 -15.81
C PHE A 319 17.57 -0.71 -15.02
N ILE A 320 16.49 -0.29 -14.37
CA ILE A 320 16.37 1.02 -13.73
C ILE A 320 16.20 0.86 -12.22
N LYS A 321 16.56 1.90 -11.45
CA LYS A 321 16.28 1.92 -10.02
C LYS A 321 14.78 1.91 -9.78
N ARG A 322 14.35 1.24 -8.71
CA ARG A 322 12.94 1.18 -8.31
C ARG A 322 12.36 2.54 -7.96
N THR A 323 13.18 3.51 -7.57
CA THR A 323 12.77 4.89 -7.30
C THR A 323 12.44 5.67 -8.57
N ASP A 324 13.02 5.25 -9.70
CA ASP A 324 12.93 5.96 -10.97
C ASP A 324 11.87 5.32 -11.88
N ARG A 325 11.31 4.17 -11.48
CA ARG A 325 10.25 3.48 -12.21
C ARG A 325 8.88 4.11 -11.90
N GLY A 326 8.04 4.26 -12.92
CA GLY A 326 6.64 4.63 -12.73
C GLY A 326 5.81 3.51 -12.10
N LEU A 327 4.69 3.87 -11.48
CA LEU A 327 3.69 2.89 -11.01
C LEU A 327 2.93 2.30 -12.20
N PHE A 328 2.92 0.97 -12.32
CA PHE A 328 2.08 0.27 -13.29
C PHE A 328 0.83 -0.26 -12.60
N TYR A 329 -0.34 -0.02 -13.20
CA TYR A 329 -1.64 -0.40 -12.66
C TYR A 329 -2.33 -1.47 -13.49
N ARG A 330 -3.00 -2.42 -12.81
CA ARG A 330 -3.96 -3.35 -13.43
C ARG A 330 -5.33 -3.29 -12.75
N LYS A 331 -6.39 -3.52 -13.52
CA LYS A 331 -7.78 -3.50 -13.01
C LYS A 331 -8.13 -4.82 -12.35
N CYS A 332 -8.25 -4.82 -11.03
CA CYS A 332 -8.63 -5.99 -10.25
C CYS A 332 -10.12 -5.96 -9.95
N LYS A 333 -10.77 -7.13 -10.00
CA LYS A 333 -12.22 -7.27 -9.78
C LYS A 333 -12.51 -7.45 -8.29
N LEU A 334 -13.46 -6.70 -7.74
CA LEU A 334 -13.96 -6.92 -6.38
C LEU A 334 -14.83 -8.18 -6.35
N VAL A 335 -14.39 -9.20 -5.62
CA VAL A 335 -15.06 -10.50 -5.50
C VAL A 335 -15.87 -10.61 -4.22
N SER A 336 -15.37 -10.08 -3.11
CA SER A 336 -16.12 -10.02 -1.85
C SER A 336 -15.74 -8.82 -1.01
N LYS A 337 -16.67 -8.41 -0.14
CA LYS A 337 -16.50 -7.34 0.84
C LYS A 337 -17.21 -7.79 2.11
N THR A 338 -16.46 -7.97 3.19
CA THR A 338 -16.97 -8.53 4.46
C THR A 338 -16.63 -7.60 5.62
N GLU A 339 -17.57 -7.44 6.56
CA GLU A 339 -17.35 -6.61 7.75
C GLU A 339 -16.36 -7.30 8.70
N VAL A 340 -15.40 -6.54 9.23
CA VAL A 340 -14.42 -6.96 10.25
C VAL A 340 -14.74 -6.31 11.59
N THR A 341 -15.08 -5.03 11.57
CA THR A 341 -15.62 -4.26 12.70
C THR A 341 -16.77 -3.38 12.21
N HIS A 342 -17.30 -2.50 13.06
CA HIS A 342 -18.36 -1.56 12.68
C HIS A 342 -18.00 -0.62 11.53
N ASP A 343 -16.71 -0.36 11.30
CA ASP A 343 -16.24 0.57 10.26
C ASP A 343 -15.05 0.05 9.45
N THR A 344 -14.68 -1.23 9.59
CA THR A 344 -13.56 -1.82 8.84
C THR A 344 -14.02 -3.04 8.07
N LYS A 345 -13.64 -3.10 6.79
CA LYS A 345 -14.04 -4.18 5.88
C LYS A 345 -12.83 -4.89 5.31
N LEU A 346 -12.98 -6.18 5.07
CA LEU A 346 -12.05 -7.01 4.32
C LEU A 346 -12.54 -7.12 2.87
N PHE A 347 -11.78 -6.50 1.96
CA PHE A 347 -12.00 -6.54 0.51
C PHE A 347 -11.18 -7.68 -0.08
N CYS A 348 -11.80 -8.48 -0.94
CA CYS A 348 -11.13 -9.50 -1.75
C CYS A 348 -11.13 -9.07 -3.21
N LEU A 349 -9.95 -8.80 -3.75
CA LEU A 349 -9.73 -8.40 -5.14
C LEU A 349 -9.12 -9.56 -5.91
N MET A 350 -9.72 -9.93 -7.03
CA MET A 350 -9.16 -10.92 -7.95
C MET A 350 -8.33 -10.20 -9.02
N LEU A 351 -7.09 -10.67 -9.21
CA LEU A 351 -6.22 -10.19 -10.26
C LEU A 351 -6.80 -10.54 -11.64
N PRO A 352 -6.50 -9.76 -12.70
CA PRO A 352 -6.77 -10.18 -14.06
C PRO A 352 -6.17 -11.56 -14.34
N LYS A 353 -6.81 -12.31 -15.21
CA LYS A 353 -6.15 -13.46 -15.81
C LYS A 353 -4.92 -12.98 -16.59
N GLY A 354 -3.90 -13.82 -16.63
CA GLY A 354 -2.61 -13.47 -17.25
C GLY A 354 -1.73 -12.59 -16.38
N THR A 355 -2.13 -12.31 -15.13
CA THR A 355 -1.31 -11.61 -14.15
C THR A 355 -0.69 -12.58 -13.15
N HIS A 356 0.63 -12.51 -13.01
CA HIS A 356 1.37 -13.07 -11.88
C HIS A 356 1.85 -11.90 -11.01
N LEU A 357 1.32 -11.79 -9.79
CA LEU A 357 1.72 -10.76 -8.84
C LEU A 357 1.55 -11.27 -7.40
N CYS A 358 2.66 -11.34 -6.68
CA CYS A 358 2.71 -11.64 -5.26
C CYS A 358 3.22 -10.41 -4.52
N VAL A 359 2.39 -9.80 -3.65
CA VAL A 359 2.82 -8.63 -2.88
C VAL A 359 3.70 -9.08 -1.71
N PRO A 360 5.00 -8.72 -1.67
CA PRO A 360 5.92 -9.15 -0.63
C PRO A 360 5.45 -8.73 0.78
N THR A 361 5.87 -9.48 1.79
CA THR A 361 5.59 -9.13 3.19
C THR A 361 6.18 -7.75 3.53
N GLY A 362 5.40 -6.90 4.19
CA GLY A 362 5.80 -5.54 4.55
C GLY A 362 5.73 -4.51 3.42
N GLN A 363 5.33 -4.91 2.20
CA GLN A 363 5.09 -4.01 1.08
C GLN A 363 3.60 -3.69 0.92
N HIS A 364 3.31 -2.58 0.26
CA HIS A 364 1.97 -2.10 -0.03
C HIS A 364 1.74 -1.94 -1.53
N VAL A 365 0.47 -1.79 -1.92
CA VAL A 365 0.06 -1.44 -3.28
C VAL A 365 -0.77 -0.17 -3.23
N TYR A 366 -0.79 0.59 -4.31
CA TYR A 366 -1.67 1.74 -4.47
C TYR A 366 -2.97 1.31 -5.13
N LEU A 367 -4.07 1.71 -4.51
CA LEU A 367 -5.37 1.71 -5.14
C LEU A 367 -5.59 3.04 -5.84
N LYS A 368 -6.05 2.98 -7.09
CA LYS A 368 -6.40 4.14 -7.90
C LYS A 368 -7.86 4.09 -8.33
N GLN A 369 -8.58 5.19 -8.09
CA GLN A 369 -9.98 5.36 -8.46
C GLN A 369 -10.23 6.78 -9.00
N ILE A 370 -11.11 6.90 -9.99
CA ILE A 370 -11.59 8.19 -10.49
C ILE A 370 -12.80 8.61 -9.64
N ILE A 371 -12.69 9.75 -8.96
CA ILE A 371 -13.75 10.30 -8.11
C ILE A 371 -14.04 11.72 -8.59
N ALA A 372 -15.28 11.99 -9.03
CA ALA A 372 -15.69 13.26 -9.61
C ALA A 372 -14.81 13.76 -10.78
N GLY A 373 -14.27 12.83 -11.57
CA GLY A 373 -13.39 13.11 -12.71
C GLY A 373 -11.91 13.31 -12.36
N THR A 374 -11.53 13.18 -11.08
CA THR A 374 -10.13 13.29 -10.63
C THR A 374 -9.60 11.92 -10.23
N GLU A 375 -8.37 11.60 -10.63
CA GLU A 375 -7.68 10.40 -10.15
C GLU A 375 -7.22 10.59 -8.70
N VAL A 376 -7.70 9.73 -7.81
CA VAL A 376 -7.28 9.67 -6.42
C VAL A 376 -6.55 8.36 -6.21
N VAL A 377 -5.38 8.42 -5.56
CA VAL A 377 -4.48 7.29 -5.33
C VAL A 377 -4.18 7.19 -3.84
N LYS A 378 -4.28 6.00 -3.26
CA LYS A 378 -3.97 5.75 -1.84
C LYS A 378 -3.30 4.39 -1.62
N PRO A 379 -2.28 4.29 -0.75
CA PRO A 379 -1.60 3.03 -0.45
C PRO A 379 -2.41 2.17 0.53
N TYR A 380 -2.37 0.86 0.32
CA TYR A 380 -2.94 -0.15 1.21
C TYR A 380 -2.04 -1.38 1.27
N THR A 381 -1.83 -1.91 2.47
CA THR A 381 -1.01 -3.10 2.69
C THR A 381 -1.86 -4.36 2.62
N PRO A 382 -1.56 -5.30 1.71
CA PRO A 382 -2.27 -6.57 1.65
C PRO A 382 -2.09 -7.43 2.88
N VAL A 383 -3.20 -8.00 3.33
CA VAL A 383 -3.29 -8.92 4.47
C VAL A 383 -3.53 -10.34 3.99
N LEU A 384 -3.50 -11.29 4.93
CA LEU A 384 -4.03 -12.63 4.70
C LEU A 384 -5.57 -12.60 4.67
N PRO A 385 -6.24 -13.59 4.07
CA PRO A 385 -7.70 -13.68 4.11
C PRO A 385 -8.24 -13.92 5.52
N PHE A 386 -7.48 -14.62 6.36
CA PHE A 386 -7.81 -14.95 7.75
C PHE A 386 -6.54 -15.28 8.53
N LEU A 387 -6.65 -15.38 9.85
CA LEU A 387 -5.57 -15.71 10.78
C LEU A 387 -6.15 -16.62 11.89
N PRO A 388 -5.54 -17.77 12.25
CA PRO A 388 -4.43 -18.46 11.57
C PRO A 388 -4.84 -19.14 10.26
N LEU A 389 -3.89 -19.35 9.35
CA LEU A 389 -4.12 -19.92 7.99
C LEU A 389 -4.60 -21.39 7.98
N ASP A 390 -4.54 -22.08 9.11
CA ASP A 390 -4.84 -23.51 9.21
C ASP A 390 -6.32 -23.87 8.99
N PHE A 391 -7.20 -22.85 8.90
CA PHE A 391 -8.63 -23.00 8.65
C PHE A 391 -9.02 -22.76 7.17
N GLN A 392 -8.41 -23.47 6.22
CA GLN A 392 -8.72 -23.27 4.79
C GLN A 392 -9.65 -24.35 4.21
N GLU A 393 -10.85 -23.93 3.78
CA GLU A 393 -11.46 -24.46 2.55
C GLU A 393 -10.76 -23.79 1.35
N PRO A 394 -10.38 -24.53 0.29
CA PRO A 394 -9.75 -23.93 -0.89
C PRO A 394 -10.65 -22.81 -1.48
N PRO A 395 -10.05 -21.78 -2.10
CA PRO A 395 -10.81 -20.66 -2.66
C PRO A 395 -11.95 -21.15 -3.56
N ARG A 396 -13.18 -20.69 -3.28
CA ARG A 396 -14.37 -21.03 -4.08
C ARG A 396 -14.32 -20.47 -5.51
N HIS A 397 -13.39 -19.56 -5.77
CA HIS A 397 -13.17 -18.90 -7.04
C HIS A 397 -11.72 -19.15 -7.48
N GLY A 398 -11.53 -19.61 -8.73
CA GLY A 398 -10.20 -19.76 -9.32
C GLY A 398 -9.52 -18.39 -9.53
N GLY A 399 -8.19 -18.37 -9.55
CA GLY A 399 -7.39 -17.17 -9.76
C GLY A 399 -6.67 -16.65 -8.50
N VAL A 400 -5.78 -15.68 -8.69
CA VAL A 400 -4.97 -15.09 -7.62
C VAL A 400 -5.70 -13.90 -7.01
N HIS A 401 -5.72 -13.84 -5.67
CA HIS A 401 -6.48 -12.86 -4.90
C HIS A 401 -5.58 -11.99 -4.01
N ILE A 402 -5.98 -10.73 -3.83
CA ILE A 402 -5.39 -9.77 -2.89
C ILE A 402 -6.45 -9.39 -1.87
N TYR A 403 -6.11 -9.50 -0.58
CA TYR A 403 -7.00 -9.12 0.51
C TYR A 403 -6.53 -7.80 1.13
N LEU A 404 -7.45 -6.84 1.28
CA LEU A 404 -7.18 -5.53 1.86
C LEU A 404 -8.14 -5.28 3.01
N MET A 405 -7.61 -4.97 4.19
CA MET A 405 -8.41 -4.59 5.35
C MET A 405 -8.43 -3.06 5.47
N ILE A 406 -9.60 -2.47 5.25
CA ILE A 406 -9.73 -1.02 5.05
C ILE A 406 -10.80 -0.46 5.98
N LYS A 407 -10.39 0.50 6.81
CA LYS A 407 -11.29 1.30 7.64
C LYS A 407 -11.98 2.37 6.78
N ILE A 408 -13.30 2.42 6.87
CA ILE A 408 -14.19 3.32 6.15
C ILE A 408 -14.40 4.57 7.00
N TYR A 409 -13.92 5.70 6.51
CA TYR A 409 -14.09 6.98 7.18
C TYR A 409 -15.32 7.67 6.61
N SER A 410 -16.30 8.02 7.45
CA SER A 410 -17.57 8.63 7.02
C SER A 410 -17.40 9.88 6.14
N HIS A 411 -16.36 10.67 6.42
CA HIS A 411 -16.01 11.89 5.65
C HIS A 411 -14.81 11.70 4.72
N GLY A 412 -14.35 10.46 4.51
CA GLY A 412 -13.19 10.15 3.67
C GLY A 412 -13.56 10.05 2.20
N LEU A 413 -12.97 10.88 1.34
CA LEU A 413 -13.25 10.85 -0.10
C LEU A 413 -13.00 9.46 -0.73
N PHE A 414 -11.81 8.89 -0.49
CA PHE A 414 -11.40 7.65 -1.14
C PHE A 414 -12.08 6.43 -0.54
N THR A 415 -12.10 6.29 0.78
CA THR A 415 -12.66 5.10 1.45
C THR A 415 -14.18 5.01 1.30
N GLN A 416 -14.90 6.14 1.20
CA GLN A 416 -16.31 6.13 0.81
C GLN A 416 -16.50 5.64 -0.63
N ALA A 417 -15.65 6.08 -1.57
CA ALA A 417 -15.72 5.55 -2.94
C ALA A 417 -15.46 4.05 -3.00
N LEU A 418 -14.53 3.52 -2.19
CA LEU A 418 -14.31 2.08 -2.05
C LEU A 418 -15.53 1.36 -1.48
N ASP A 419 -16.18 1.93 -0.45
CA ASP A 419 -17.33 1.28 0.17
C ASP A 419 -18.56 1.26 -0.74
N HIS A 420 -18.69 2.20 -1.68
CA HIS A 420 -19.75 2.17 -2.67
C HIS A 420 -19.54 1.18 -3.82
N LEU A 421 -18.34 0.61 -3.97
CA LEU A 421 -18.08 -0.43 -4.97
C LEU A 421 -18.97 -1.64 -4.72
N GLN A 422 -19.62 -2.09 -5.79
CA GLN A 422 -20.43 -3.30 -5.84
C GLN A 422 -19.56 -4.51 -6.16
N ILE A 423 -20.00 -5.68 -5.72
CA ILE A 423 -19.33 -6.93 -6.10
C ILE A 423 -19.40 -7.06 -7.62
N GLY A 424 -18.25 -7.30 -8.24
CA GLY A 424 -18.09 -7.32 -9.69
C GLY A 424 -17.45 -6.06 -10.28
N ASP A 425 -17.42 -4.95 -9.54
CA ASP A 425 -16.74 -3.72 -9.96
C ASP A 425 -15.22 -3.90 -10.00
N TYR A 426 -14.53 -2.96 -10.65
CA TYR A 426 -13.10 -2.98 -10.83
C TYR A 426 -12.42 -1.81 -10.13
N ILE A 427 -11.24 -2.06 -9.57
CA ILE A 427 -10.34 -1.06 -9.01
C ILE A 427 -8.93 -1.24 -9.55
N SER A 428 -8.22 -0.14 -9.79
CA SER A 428 -6.83 -0.22 -10.28
C SER A 428 -5.87 -0.44 -9.12
N VAL A 429 -5.00 -1.45 -9.23
CA VAL A 429 -4.00 -1.84 -8.23
C VAL A 429 -2.60 -1.71 -8.84
N SER A 430 -1.68 -1.05 -8.15
CA SER A 430 -0.30 -0.86 -8.63
C SER A 430 0.57 -2.11 -8.47
N ASN A 431 1.81 -2.05 -8.98
CA ASN A 431 2.90 -2.93 -8.53
C ASN A 431 3.27 -2.62 -7.04
N PRO A 432 3.91 -3.56 -6.32
CA PRO A 432 4.28 -3.37 -4.92
C PRO A 432 5.36 -2.31 -4.70
N GLU A 433 5.20 -1.56 -3.63
CA GLU A 433 6.18 -0.61 -3.09
C GLU A 433 6.47 -0.86 -1.61
N GLY A 434 7.68 -0.49 -1.18
CA GLY A 434 8.14 -0.63 0.19
C GLY A 434 9.59 -1.08 0.29
N ASN A 435 10.21 -0.74 1.41
CA ASN A 435 11.62 -0.98 1.70
C ASN A 435 11.83 -2.05 2.80
N PHE A 436 10.76 -2.66 3.32
CA PHE A 436 10.87 -3.74 4.29
C PHE A 436 11.57 -4.96 3.69
N LYS A 437 12.51 -5.54 4.44
CA LYS A 437 13.28 -6.71 4.02
C LYS A 437 13.02 -7.87 4.98
N LYS A 438 12.50 -9.00 4.48
CA LYS A 438 12.25 -10.22 5.28
C LYS A 438 13.48 -10.71 6.04
N SER A 439 14.69 -10.46 5.51
CA SER A 439 15.96 -10.80 6.15
C SER A 439 16.15 -10.16 7.54
N GLN A 440 15.52 -9.02 7.81
CA GLN A 440 15.50 -8.39 9.13
C GLN A 440 14.81 -9.30 10.17
N VAL A 441 13.72 -9.97 9.76
CA VAL A 441 12.97 -10.88 10.64
C VAL A 441 13.69 -12.22 10.77
N GLN A 442 14.23 -12.75 9.67
CA GLN A 442 14.94 -14.04 9.64
C GLN A 442 16.20 -14.08 10.52
N THR A 443 16.69 -12.92 10.94
CA THR A 443 17.87 -12.78 11.81
C THR A 443 17.50 -12.38 13.24
N SER A 444 16.21 -12.19 13.53
CA SER A 444 15.70 -11.73 14.82
C SER A 444 15.23 -12.89 15.70
N GLU A 445 15.52 -12.79 16.99
CA GLU A 445 15.03 -13.73 18.02
C GLU A 445 13.74 -13.22 18.67
N ASP A 446 13.62 -11.90 18.82
CA ASP A 446 12.44 -11.22 19.35
C ASP A 446 11.84 -10.30 18.29
N LEU A 447 10.55 -10.47 17.98
CA LEU A 447 9.80 -9.60 17.07
C LEU A 447 8.72 -8.85 17.84
N LEU A 448 8.85 -7.53 17.93
CA LEU A 448 7.90 -6.67 18.65
C LEU A 448 7.11 -5.83 17.62
N LEU A 449 5.78 -5.95 17.62
CA LEU A 449 4.88 -5.31 16.66
C LEU A 449 4.05 -4.26 17.40
N LEU A 450 4.19 -2.99 17.01
CA LEU A 450 3.43 -1.86 17.56
C LEU A 450 2.43 -1.38 16.50
N ALA A 451 1.15 -1.63 16.72
CA ALA A 451 0.09 -1.29 15.76
C ALA A 451 -0.90 -0.28 16.35
N GLY A 452 -1.22 0.77 15.59
CA GLY A 452 -2.33 1.68 15.89
C GLY A 452 -3.44 1.57 14.85
N GLY A 453 -4.62 1.07 15.24
CA GLY A 453 -5.76 0.88 14.31
C GLY A 453 -5.37 0.06 13.07
N THR A 454 -5.59 0.60 11.87
CA THR A 454 -5.21 -0.05 10.61
C THR A 454 -3.70 -0.19 10.41
N GLY A 455 -2.86 0.37 11.27
CA GLY A 455 -1.42 0.02 11.32
C GLY A 455 -1.17 -1.47 11.61
N PHE A 456 -2.21 -2.23 11.98
CA PHE A 456 -2.18 -3.68 12.05
C PHE A 456 -1.96 -4.38 10.70
N THR A 457 -2.34 -3.79 9.56
CA THR A 457 -2.29 -4.47 8.25
C THR A 457 -0.91 -5.00 7.84
N PRO A 458 0.21 -4.24 7.94
CA PRO A 458 1.54 -4.81 7.69
C PRO A 458 1.92 -5.92 8.67
N MET A 459 1.36 -5.91 9.88
CA MET A 459 1.67 -6.89 10.92
C MET A 459 1.08 -8.27 10.62
N VAL A 460 -0.01 -8.36 9.83
CA VAL A 460 -0.69 -9.63 9.56
C VAL A 460 0.21 -10.63 8.84
N LYS A 461 0.77 -10.27 7.68
CA LYS A 461 1.67 -11.15 6.93
C LYS A 461 2.98 -11.38 7.68
N LEU A 462 3.47 -10.34 8.36
CA LEU A 462 4.70 -10.41 9.14
C LEU A 462 4.59 -11.39 10.31
N LEU A 463 3.48 -11.36 11.04
CA LEU A 463 3.18 -12.29 12.13
C LEU A 463 3.12 -13.72 11.63
N ASN A 464 2.40 -13.97 10.52
CA ASN A 464 2.34 -15.31 9.93
C ASN A 464 3.74 -15.79 9.48
N PHE A 465 4.49 -14.95 8.77
CA PHE A 465 5.84 -15.25 8.33
C PHE A 465 6.76 -15.62 9.51
N ALA A 466 6.74 -14.82 10.57
CA ALA A 466 7.54 -15.07 11.77
C ALA A 466 7.20 -16.42 12.42
N LEU A 467 5.91 -16.73 12.59
CA LEU A 467 5.49 -17.96 13.29
C LEU A 467 5.63 -19.23 12.45
N THR A 468 5.55 -19.14 11.11
CA THR A 468 5.51 -20.32 10.23
C THR A 468 6.83 -20.59 9.49
N GLU A 469 7.59 -19.56 9.14
CA GLU A 469 8.77 -19.69 8.26
C GLU A 469 10.09 -19.35 8.97
N VAL A 470 10.06 -18.68 10.13
CA VAL A 470 11.27 -18.25 10.85
C VAL A 470 11.54 -19.13 12.07
N SER A 471 12.53 -20.01 11.96
CA SER A 471 12.86 -20.98 13.02
C SER A 471 13.61 -20.37 14.21
N CYS A 472 14.27 -19.23 14.05
CA CYS A 472 15.05 -18.59 15.12
C CYS A 472 14.22 -17.70 16.05
N VAL A 473 12.98 -17.35 15.66
CA VAL A 473 12.12 -16.48 16.48
C VAL A 473 11.69 -17.24 17.73
N ARG A 474 11.93 -16.64 18.88
CA ARG A 474 11.55 -17.17 20.20
C ARG A 474 10.27 -16.52 20.70
N THR A 475 10.15 -15.20 20.48
CA THR A 475 9.02 -14.41 20.97
C THR A 475 8.53 -13.49 19.87
N VAL A 476 7.21 -13.47 19.66
CA VAL A 476 6.52 -12.47 18.85
C VAL A 476 5.50 -11.77 19.73
N LYS A 477 5.60 -10.46 19.89
CA LYS A 477 4.67 -9.68 20.73
C LYS A 477 3.97 -8.61 19.92
N LEU A 478 2.64 -8.62 19.90
CA LEU A 478 1.82 -7.55 19.32
C LEU A 478 1.27 -6.65 20.41
N ILE A 479 1.62 -5.37 20.39
CA ILE A 479 1.04 -4.34 21.24
C ILE A 479 0.12 -3.49 20.37
N PHE A 480 -1.18 -3.66 20.56
CA PHE A 480 -2.20 -3.19 19.63
C PHE A 480 -3.07 -2.10 20.26
N PHE A 481 -2.89 -0.88 19.78
CA PHE A 481 -3.58 0.32 20.23
C PHE A 481 -4.83 0.60 19.40
N ASN A 482 -5.97 0.74 20.07
CA ASN A 482 -7.26 1.08 19.47
C ASN A 482 -8.02 2.13 20.31
N LYS A 483 -9.14 2.63 19.80
CA LYS A 483 -9.99 3.57 20.58
C LYS A 483 -10.82 2.80 21.58
N THR A 484 -11.70 1.92 21.08
CA THR A 484 -12.62 1.10 21.85
C THR A 484 -12.38 -0.39 21.61
N GLU A 485 -13.07 -1.25 22.35
CA GLU A 485 -13.09 -2.69 22.13
C GLU A 485 -13.56 -3.06 20.73
N ASP A 486 -14.55 -2.32 20.19
CA ASP A 486 -15.17 -2.54 18.88
C ASP A 486 -14.26 -2.14 17.70
N ASP A 487 -13.15 -1.45 17.99
CA ASP A 487 -12.14 -1.09 16.99
C ASP A 487 -11.03 -2.15 16.86
N ILE A 488 -10.98 -3.16 17.73
CA ILE A 488 -9.90 -4.16 17.72
C ILE A 488 -10.10 -5.12 16.55
N LEU A 489 -9.33 -4.90 15.49
CA LEU A 489 -9.32 -5.75 14.29
C LEU A 489 -8.92 -7.18 14.66
N TRP A 490 -9.76 -8.16 14.32
CA TRP A 490 -9.48 -9.59 14.52
C TRP A 490 -9.10 -9.98 15.96
N ARG A 491 -9.75 -9.36 16.95
CA ARG A 491 -9.51 -9.66 18.37
C ARG A 491 -9.56 -11.15 18.69
N SER A 492 -10.66 -11.82 18.35
CA SER A 492 -10.87 -13.24 18.65
C SER A 492 -9.82 -14.14 17.99
N GLN A 493 -9.40 -13.81 16.76
CA GLN A 493 -8.40 -14.55 16.01
C GLN A 493 -7.01 -14.40 16.65
N LEU A 494 -6.66 -13.20 17.10
CA LEU A 494 -5.39 -12.93 17.79
C LEU A 494 -5.34 -13.63 19.15
N GLU A 495 -6.43 -13.60 19.92
CA GLU A 495 -6.55 -14.33 21.19
C GLU A 495 -6.42 -15.84 20.97
N GLN A 496 -7.10 -16.41 19.96
CA GLN A 496 -6.96 -17.82 19.61
C GLN A 496 -5.55 -18.20 19.16
N LEU A 497 -4.88 -17.34 18.39
CA LEU A 497 -3.51 -17.56 17.98
C LEU A 497 -2.55 -17.56 19.18
N ALA A 498 -2.72 -16.63 20.13
CA ALA A 498 -1.91 -16.55 21.34
C ALA A 498 -2.13 -17.75 22.28
N LEU A 499 -3.34 -18.33 22.29
CA LEU A 499 -3.61 -19.58 23.00
C LEU A 499 -2.97 -20.81 22.32
N LYS A 500 -2.81 -20.76 21.00
CA LYS A 500 -2.30 -21.89 20.20
C LYS A 500 -0.77 -21.92 20.13
N ASP A 501 -0.12 -20.77 20.05
CA ASP A 501 1.33 -20.65 19.87
C ASP A 501 1.94 -19.90 21.05
N GLU A 502 2.66 -20.63 21.92
CA GLU A 502 3.31 -20.07 23.12
C GLU A 502 4.35 -18.99 22.82
N ARG A 503 4.83 -18.89 21.57
CA ARG A 503 5.76 -17.84 21.15
C ARG A 503 5.04 -16.51 20.94
N PHE A 504 3.73 -16.52 20.74
CA PHE A 504 2.96 -15.31 20.40
C PHE A 504 2.22 -14.74 21.61
N GLU A 505 2.45 -13.46 21.89
CA GLU A 505 1.73 -12.68 22.91
C GLU A 505 1.05 -11.47 22.25
N VAL A 506 -0.17 -11.16 22.69
CA VAL A 506 -0.89 -9.96 22.28
C VAL A 506 -1.33 -9.14 23.49
N GLN A 507 -1.13 -7.83 23.43
CA GLN A 507 -1.56 -6.85 24.42
C GLN A 507 -2.43 -5.79 23.75
N PHE A 508 -3.69 -5.69 24.15
CA PHE A 508 -4.61 -4.67 23.67
C PHE A 508 -4.56 -3.44 24.59
N ILE A 509 -4.46 -2.25 24.00
CA ILE A 509 -4.42 -0.98 24.73
C ILE A 509 -5.47 -0.04 24.15
N LEU A 510 -6.37 0.45 25.01
CA LEU A 510 -7.51 1.27 24.59
C LEU A 510 -7.41 2.70 25.10
N SER A 511 -7.63 3.66 24.20
CA SER A 511 -7.63 5.09 24.59
C SER A 511 -8.97 5.58 25.12
N GLN A 512 -10.07 4.89 24.79
CA GLN A 512 -11.44 5.18 25.22
C GLN A 512 -12.21 3.88 25.54
N PRO A 513 -11.73 3.08 26.51
CA PRO A 513 -12.34 1.79 26.83
C PRO A 513 -13.71 1.93 27.50
N SER A 514 -14.48 0.84 27.46
CA SER A 514 -15.65 0.67 28.33
C SER A 514 -15.25 0.57 29.81
N LYS A 515 -16.24 0.68 30.71
CA LYS A 515 -16.03 0.53 32.16
C LYS A 515 -15.59 -0.88 32.56
N ASP A 516 -15.89 -1.87 31.73
CA ASP A 516 -15.61 -3.28 31.99
C ASP A 516 -14.20 -3.67 31.50
N TRP A 517 -13.47 -2.75 30.87
CA TRP A 517 -12.13 -2.99 30.38
C TRP A 517 -11.11 -3.11 31.53
N VAL A 518 -10.64 -4.33 31.74
CA VAL A 518 -9.59 -4.65 32.71
C VAL A 518 -8.17 -4.52 32.14
N GLY A 519 -8.04 -4.31 30.83
CA GLY A 519 -6.75 -4.17 30.16
C GLY A 519 -6.12 -2.78 30.33
N LYS A 520 -4.98 -2.57 29.68
CA LYS A 520 -4.27 -1.29 29.75
C LYS A 520 -5.02 -0.20 28.98
N GLN A 521 -4.86 1.02 29.45
CA GLN A 521 -5.53 2.20 28.91
C GLN A 521 -4.53 3.30 28.57
N GLY A 522 -4.83 4.06 27.53
CA GLY A 522 -4.07 5.23 27.13
C GLY A 522 -3.70 5.25 25.65
N LYS A 523 -2.85 6.21 25.30
CA LYS A 523 -2.18 6.32 24.00
C LYS A 523 -0.73 5.86 24.16
N ILE A 524 -0.03 5.66 23.04
CA ILE A 524 1.40 5.35 23.06
C ILE A 524 2.16 6.34 23.96
N SER A 525 2.97 5.83 24.88
CA SER A 525 3.72 6.60 25.86
C SER A 525 5.01 5.87 26.23
N SER A 526 6.00 6.62 26.72
CA SER A 526 7.25 6.04 27.25
C SER A 526 6.99 5.02 28.38
N SER A 527 6.01 5.29 29.26
CA SER A 527 5.63 4.36 30.34
C SER A 527 5.10 3.02 29.82
N LEU A 528 4.23 3.04 28.81
CA LEU A 528 3.70 1.79 28.24
C LEU A 528 4.77 1.04 27.46
N LEU A 529 5.60 1.74 26.67
CA LEU A 529 6.65 1.08 25.90
C LEU A 529 7.73 0.50 26.81
N SER A 530 8.14 1.19 27.88
CA SER A 530 9.07 0.61 28.87
C SER A 530 8.50 -0.62 29.58
N GLU A 531 7.17 -0.72 29.74
CA GLU A 531 6.53 -1.90 30.33
C GLU A 531 6.54 -3.11 29.39
N PHE A 532 6.19 -2.91 28.12
CA PHE A 532 5.88 -3.99 27.17
C PHE A 532 6.95 -4.27 26.11
N VAL A 533 7.76 -3.29 25.74
CA VAL A 533 8.82 -3.43 24.73
C VAL A 533 10.12 -3.80 25.43
N LYS A 534 10.29 -5.10 25.65
CA LYS A 534 11.46 -5.68 26.33
C LYS A 534 12.03 -6.81 25.49
N ARG A 535 13.36 -6.92 25.49
CA ARG A 535 14.06 -8.10 24.97
C ARG A 535 13.79 -9.30 25.87
N SER A 536 13.67 -10.49 25.30
CA SER A 536 13.57 -11.74 26.06
C SER A 536 14.87 -12.04 26.79
N ARG A 537 16.02 -11.70 26.18
CA ARG A 537 17.36 -11.76 26.78
C ARG A 537 18.14 -10.49 26.47
N ARG A 538 19.13 -10.16 27.31
CA ARG A 538 19.91 -8.92 27.20
C ARG A 538 20.62 -8.77 25.85
N ASP A 539 21.02 -9.89 25.25
CA ASP A 539 21.78 -10.01 24.00
C ASP A 539 20.92 -10.48 22.81
N SER A 540 19.60 -10.64 22.99
CA SER A 540 18.72 -11.08 21.91
C SER A 540 18.65 -10.02 20.81
N LYS A 541 18.73 -10.51 19.56
CA LYS A 541 18.49 -9.72 18.35
C LYS A 541 17.00 -9.41 18.29
N VAL A 542 16.66 -8.13 18.35
CA VAL A 542 15.29 -7.65 18.36
C VAL A 542 14.99 -6.88 17.08
N LEU A 543 13.80 -7.08 16.54
CA LEU A 543 13.23 -6.21 15.52
C LEU A 543 11.90 -5.65 16.04
N ILE A 544 11.77 -4.33 15.98
CA ILE A 544 10.57 -3.60 16.39
C ILE A 544 9.93 -3.00 15.15
N CYS A 545 8.76 -3.48 14.80
CA CYS A 545 7.98 -2.95 13.69
C CYS A 545 6.85 -2.07 14.21
N ILE A 546 6.76 -0.82 13.72
CA ILE A 546 5.73 0.13 14.15
C ILE A 546 4.94 0.68 12.96
N CYS A 547 3.62 0.72 13.10
CA CYS A 547 2.73 1.35 12.12
C CYS A 547 1.45 1.87 12.78
N GLY A 548 0.95 2.99 12.28
CA GLY A 548 -0.28 3.62 12.74
C GLY A 548 -0.40 5.03 12.16
N PRO A 549 -1.30 5.87 12.70
CA PRO A 549 -1.35 7.29 12.34
C PRO A 549 0.03 7.96 12.48
N THR A 550 0.35 8.94 11.63
CA THR A 550 1.67 9.61 11.64
C THR A 550 2.12 10.04 13.04
N PRO A 551 1.28 10.72 13.87
CA PRO A 551 1.71 11.09 15.22
C PRO A 551 1.98 9.90 16.15
N PHE A 552 1.32 8.76 15.95
CA PHE A 552 1.56 7.54 16.71
C PHE A 552 2.93 6.94 16.35
N THR A 553 3.23 6.84 15.06
CA THR A 553 4.48 6.26 14.56
C THR A 553 5.68 7.13 14.93
N GLU A 554 5.61 8.44 14.72
CA GLU A 554 6.70 9.37 15.03
C GLU A 554 7.04 9.40 16.53
N GLN A 555 6.03 9.55 17.38
CA GLN A 555 6.23 9.52 18.84
C GLN A 555 6.73 8.15 19.32
N GLY A 556 6.17 7.06 18.76
CA GLY A 556 6.61 5.72 19.10
C GLY A 556 8.07 5.48 18.77
N VAL A 557 8.52 5.87 17.57
CA VAL A 557 9.93 5.79 17.19
C VAL A 557 10.82 6.60 18.13
N GLN A 558 10.40 7.82 18.50
CA GLN A 558 11.17 8.63 19.45
C GLN A 558 11.30 7.95 20.81
N TYR A 559 10.20 7.44 21.37
CA TYR A 559 10.24 6.73 22.65
C TYR A 559 11.08 5.45 22.60
N LEU A 560 11.08 4.72 21.48
CA LEU A 560 11.95 3.55 21.31
C LEU A 560 13.44 3.94 21.30
N LYS A 561 13.78 5.08 20.69
CA LYS A 561 15.15 5.64 20.74
C LYS A 561 15.53 6.04 22.16
N ASP A 562 14.61 6.69 22.89
CA ASP A 562 14.83 7.09 24.29
C ASP A 562 15.02 5.86 25.21
N LEU A 563 14.43 4.71 24.85
CA LEU A 563 14.63 3.42 25.53
C LEU A 563 15.93 2.69 25.10
N GLY A 564 16.70 3.26 24.18
CA GLY A 564 18.01 2.75 23.76
C GLY A 564 17.99 1.74 22.62
N TYR A 565 16.88 1.60 21.88
CA TYR A 565 16.85 0.78 20.67
C TYR A 565 17.48 1.53 19.48
N SER A 566 18.29 0.82 18.69
CA SER A 566 19.00 1.43 17.57
C SER A 566 18.09 1.60 16.34
N GLN A 567 18.54 2.38 15.35
CA GLN A 567 17.77 2.60 14.12
C GLN A 567 17.63 1.33 13.29
N GLU A 568 18.59 0.41 13.37
CA GLU A 568 18.61 -0.88 12.68
C GLU A 568 17.62 -1.88 13.32
N GLU A 569 17.31 -1.70 14.59
CA GLU A 569 16.34 -2.52 15.34
C GLU A 569 14.90 -2.04 15.14
N ILE A 570 14.69 -0.88 14.53
CA ILE A 570 13.37 -0.26 14.37
C ILE A 570 13.01 -0.16 12.89
N HIS A 571 11.92 -0.79 12.50
CA HIS A 571 11.28 -0.58 11.21
C HIS A 571 9.95 0.14 11.37
N ALA A 572 9.87 1.38 10.90
CA ALA A 572 8.62 2.12 10.83
C ALA A 572 8.00 1.95 9.44
N PHE A 573 6.80 1.35 9.39
CA PHE A 573 6.02 1.32 8.16
C PHE A 573 5.38 2.69 7.97
N THR A 574 6.04 3.53 7.19
CA THR A 574 5.56 4.84 6.76
C THR A 574 5.43 4.88 5.24
N ALA A 575 4.71 5.89 4.77
CA ALA A 575 4.67 6.19 3.35
C ALA A 575 5.98 6.85 2.91
#